data_AF-A0A564WET9-F1
#
_entry.id   AF-A0A564WET9-F1
#
_cell.length_a   1.000
_cell.length_b   1.000
_cell.length_c   1.000
_cell.angle_alpha   90.00
_cell.angle_beta   90.00
_cell.angle_gamma   90.00
#
_symmetry.space_group_name_H-M   'P 1'
#
loop_
_entity.id
_entity.type
_entity.pdbx_description
1 polymer ?
#
loop_
_entity_poly.entity_id
_entity_poly.type
_entity_poly.pdbx_seq_one_letter_code
_entity_poly.pdbx_strand_id
1 'polypeptide(L)'
;MTTPEPKSEAGLAIGAAEIDREHTLQLDLLDRFATQLGAGADQETLAATLDQLVDFTKMHFASEEALMRLYGYERFAAHVAQHEETVERIDALRDACEAGAEDLTAETLAHLRHWLVEHIRYADRAFGRFLVGVRDAGGEGLLPPRFDT
;
A
#
# COMPACT_ATOMS: atom_id res chain seq x y z
N MET A 1 -12.25 22.28 -7.53
CA MET A 1 -11.55 21.79 -6.32
C MET A 1 -10.36 21.00 -6.80
N THR A 2 -9.16 21.51 -6.60
CA THR A 2 -7.92 20.81 -6.96
C THR A 2 -7.66 19.80 -5.86
N THR A 3 -7.66 18.52 -6.17
CA THR A 3 -7.17 17.48 -5.27
C THR A 3 -5.71 17.83 -4.95
N PRO A 4 -5.31 17.95 -3.67
CA PRO A 4 -3.91 18.22 -3.35
C PRO A 4 -3.03 17.13 -3.97
N GLU A 5 -1.91 17.52 -4.58
CA GLU A 5 -0.90 16.55 -5.00
C GLU A 5 -0.38 15.80 -3.78
N PRO A 6 -0.22 14.47 -3.90
CA PRO A 6 0.16 13.66 -2.77
C PRO A 6 1.61 13.93 -2.37
N LYS A 7 1.86 14.07 -1.06
CA LYS A 7 3.19 14.41 -0.54
C LYS A 7 4.02 13.13 -0.42
N SER A 8 4.76 12.76 -1.47
CA SER A 8 5.72 11.66 -1.38
C SER A 8 6.78 11.97 -0.31
N GLU A 9 6.93 11.12 0.71
CA GLU A 9 8.09 11.18 1.60
C GLU A 9 9.37 10.87 0.80
N ALA A 10 10.36 11.76 0.88
CA ALA A 10 11.64 11.58 0.19
C ALA A 10 12.31 10.26 0.64
N GLY A 11 12.57 9.37 -0.31
CA GLY A 11 13.31 8.12 -0.07
C GLY A 11 12.48 6.83 -0.08
N LEU A 12 11.16 6.91 -0.27
CA LEU A 12 10.29 5.74 -0.40
C LEU A 12 10.14 5.19 -1.82
N ALA A 13 10.53 5.95 -2.85
CA ALA A 13 10.50 5.45 -4.23
C ALA A 13 11.38 4.19 -4.40
N ILE A 14 10.79 3.15 -4.97
CA ILE A 14 11.42 1.86 -5.24
C ILE A 14 11.94 1.74 -6.68
N GLY A 15 11.63 2.72 -7.54
CA GLY A 15 12.10 2.78 -8.94
C GLY A 15 11.11 2.19 -9.96
N ALA A 16 9.90 1.85 -9.51
CA ALA A 16 8.80 1.38 -10.32
C ALA A 16 7.68 2.44 -10.28
N ALA A 17 7.63 3.33 -11.29
CA ALA A 17 6.87 4.58 -11.22
C ALA A 17 5.36 4.43 -10.97
N GLU A 18 4.75 3.29 -11.35
CA GLU A 18 3.33 3.02 -11.04
C GLU A 18 3.15 2.64 -9.57
N ILE A 19 3.98 1.73 -9.07
CA ILE A 19 4.01 1.34 -7.65
C ILE A 19 4.36 2.52 -6.74
N ASP A 20 5.32 3.36 -7.14
CA ASP A 20 5.69 4.57 -6.39
C ASP A 20 4.49 5.54 -6.23
N ARG A 21 3.61 5.61 -7.24
CA ARG A 21 2.37 6.40 -7.16
C ARG A 21 1.35 5.74 -6.24
N GLU A 22 1.23 4.41 -6.30
CA GLU A 22 0.33 3.66 -5.41
C GLU A 22 0.73 3.84 -3.95
N HIS A 23 2.01 3.67 -3.59
CA HIS A 23 2.51 3.93 -2.23
C HIS A 23 2.17 5.33 -1.74
N THR A 24 2.35 6.32 -2.62
CA THR A 24 2.07 7.72 -2.31
C THR A 24 0.58 7.94 -2.04
N LEU A 25 -0.31 7.32 -2.82
CA LEU A 25 -1.76 7.37 -2.57
C LEU A 25 -2.17 6.63 -1.29
N GLN A 26 -1.54 5.50 -0.98
CA GLN A 26 -1.83 4.72 0.23
C GLN A 26 -1.45 5.49 1.50
N LEU A 27 -0.28 6.15 1.50
CA LEU A 27 0.16 7.03 2.59
C LEU A 27 -0.77 8.24 2.74
N ASP A 28 -1.20 8.84 1.64
CA ASP A 28 -2.13 9.96 1.64
C ASP A 28 -3.48 9.59 2.27
N LEU A 29 -4.02 8.41 1.97
CA LEU A 29 -5.26 7.90 2.58
C LEU A 29 -5.09 7.74 4.10
N LEU A 30 -3.95 7.23 4.55
CA LEU A 30 -3.65 7.07 5.96
C LEU A 30 -3.48 8.42 6.68
N ASP A 31 -2.76 9.37 6.09
CA ASP A 31 -2.56 10.71 6.64
C ASP A 31 -3.89 11.51 6.65
N ARG A 32 -4.75 11.31 5.65
CA ARG A 32 -6.12 11.84 5.63
C ARG A 32 -6.95 11.28 6.78
N PHE A 33 -6.92 9.96 6.99
CA PHE A 33 -7.62 9.32 8.10
C PHE A 33 -7.17 9.89 9.45
N ALA A 34 -5.84 9.97 9.67
CA ALA A 34 -5.28 10.53 10.89
C ALA A 34 -5.71 11.99 11.13
N THR A 35 -5.77 12.79 10.07
CA THR A 35 -6.25 14.18 10.14
C THR A 35 -7.73 14.26 10.52
N GLN A 36 -8.58 13.42 9.92
CA GLN A 36 -10.02 13.37 10.23
C GLN A 36 -10.27 12.93 11.68
N LEU A 37 -9.55 11.91 12.15
CA LEU A 37 -9.65 11.43 13.52
C LEU A 37 -9.23 12.52 14.52
N GLY A 38 -8.09 13.19 14.28
CA GLY A 38 -7.62 14.28 15.13
C GLY A 38 -8.53 15.53 15.12
N ALA A 39 -9.30 15.72 14.05
CA ALA A 39 -10.30 16.79 13.94
C ALA A 39 -11.65 16.43 14.58
N GLY A 40 -11.83 15.20 15.07
CA GLY A 40 -13.11 14.73 15.62
C GLY A 40 -14.20 14.60 14.56
N ALA A 41 -13.84 14.13 13.35
CA ALA A 41 -14.81 13.83 12.30
C ALA A 41 -15.83 12.77 12.79
N ASP A 42 -17.04 12.80 12.20
CA ASP A 42 -18.06 11.81 12.52
C ASP A 42 -17.68 10.40 12.03
N GLN A 43 -18.34 9.41 12.61
CA GLN A 43 -18.08 7.99 12.37
C GLN A 43 -18.27 7.59 10.89
N GLU A 44 -19.26 8.18 10.19
CA GLU A 44 -19.50 7.91 8.77
C GLU A 44 -18.32 8.37 7.91
N THR A 45 -17.81 9.58 8.18
CA THR A 45 -16.65 10.15 7.51
C THR A 45 -15.38 9.33 7.75
N LEU A 46 -15.18 8.84 8.98
CA LEU A 46 -14.03 8.00 9.33
C LEU A 46 -14.12 6.62 8.66
N ALA A 47 -15.29 5.97 8.73
CA ALA A 47 -15.52 4.67 8.10
C ALA A 47 -15.31 4.73 6.58
N ALA A 48 -15.84 5.76 5.91
CA ALA A 48 -15.67 5.93 4.47
C ALA A 48 -14.20 6.07 4.04
N THR A 49 -13.34 6.68 4.85
CA THR A 49 -11.90 6.76 4.57
C THR A 49 -11.19 5.43 4.87
N LEU A 50 -11.59 4.70 5.91
CA LEU A 50 -11.05 3.36 6.19
C LEU A 50 -11.41 2.37 5.09
N ASP A 51 -12.62 2.41 4.56
CA ASP A 51 -13.02 1.60 3.41
C ASP A 51 -12.12 1.87 2.21
N GLN A 52 -11.88 3.15 1.89
CA GLN A 52 -10.96 3.54 0.82
C GLN A 52 -9.54 3.03 1.09
N LEU A 53 -9.05 3.10 2.33
CA LEU A 53 -7.73 2.62 2.69
C LEU A 53 -7.62 1.09 2.56
N VAL A 54 -8.62 0.34 3.01
CA VAL A 54 -8.68 -1.13 2.89
C VAL A 54 -8.68 -1.54 1.43
N ASP A 55 -9.61 -1.01 0.64
CA ASP A 55 -9.79 -1.37 -0.76
C ASP A 55 -8.54 -1.03 -1.58
N PHE A 56 -7.97 0.15 -1.35
CA PHE A 56 -6.76 0.58 -2.03
C PHE A 56 -5.55 -0.27 -1.62
N THR A 57 -5.41 -0.62 -0.35
CA THR A 57 -4.33 -1.49 0.14
C THR A 57 -4.40 -2.88 -0.49
N LYS A 58 -5.60 -3.48 -0.54
CA LYS A 58 -5.82 -4.77 -1.20
C LYS A 58 -5.50 -4.72 -2.69
N MET A 59 -5.88 -3.65 -3.37
CA MET A 59 -5.57 -3.44 -4.79
C MET A 59 -4.06 -3.29 -5.03
N HIS A 60 -3.39 -2.45 -4.26
CA HIS A 60 -1.93 -2.24 -4.34
C HIS A 60 -1.16 -3.56 -4.13
N PHE A 61 -1.49 -4.31 -3.08
CA PHE A 61 -0.87 -5.61 -2.83
C PHE A 61 -1.12 -6.60 -3.97
N ALA A 62 -2.34 -6.64 -4.53
CA ALA A 62 -2.62 -7.48 -5.70
C ALA A 62 -1.78 -7.09 -6.93
N SER A 63 -1.55 -5.79 -7.17
CA SER A 63 -0.66 -5.30 -8.23
C SER A 63 0.77 -5.79 -8.04
N GLU A 64 1.32 -5.63 -6.84
CA GLU A 64 2.67 -6.11 -6.50
C GLU A 64 2.80 -7.63 -6.64
N GLU A 65 1.85 -8.39 -6.09
CA GLU A 65 1.83 -9.84 -6.14
C GLU A 65 1.75 -10.38 -7.57
N ALA A 66 0.92 -9.74 -8.42
CA ALA A 66 0.83 -10.09 -9.83
C ALA A 66 2.17 -9.92 -10.53
N LEU A 67 2.87 -8.81 -10.28
CA LEU A 67 4.19 -8.54 -10.85
C LEU A 67 5.27 -9.50 -10.29
N MET A 68 5.28 -9.73 -8.98
CA MET A 68 6.18 -10.69 -8.34
C MET A 68 6.00 -12.09 -8.93
N ARG A 69 4.76 -12.53 -9.13
CA ARG A 69 4.45 -13.84 -9.72
C ARG A 69 4.81 -13.91 -11.19
N LEU A 70 4.53 -12.87 -11.96
CA LEU A 70 4.83 -12.79 -13.39
C LEU A 70 6.34 -12.92 -13.65
N TYR A 71 7.16 -12.26 -12.84
CA TYR A 71 8.60 -12.22 -13.03
C TYR A 71 9.38 -13.25 -12.18
N GLY A 72 8.70 -14.00 -11.30
CA GLY A 72 9.32 -15.06 -10.50
C GLY A 72 10.18 -14.55 -9.35
N TYR A 73 9.69 -13.54 -8.62
CA TYR A 73 10.40 -12.98 -7.46
C TYR A 73 10.55 -14.02 -6.33
N GLU A 74 11.79 -14.36 -5.98
CA GLU A 74 12.09 -15.46 -5.04
C GLU A 74 11.52 -15.29 -3.63
N ARG A 75 11.27 -14.05 -3.19
CA ARG A 75 10.74 -13.74 -1.86
C ARG A 75 9.22 -13.58 -1.82
N PHE A 76 8.51 -13.95 -2.89
CA PHE A 76 7.07 -13.82 -3.04
C PHE A 76 6.29 -14.28 -1.79
N ALA A 77 6.51 -15.51 -1.32
CA ALA A 77 5.74 -16.07 -0.20
C ALA A 77 5.92 -15.28 1.11
N ALA A 78 7.14 -14.81 1.39
CA ALA A 78 7.41 -14.01 2.58
C ALA A 78 6.81 -12.60 2.46
N HIS A 79 6.74 -12.05 1.25
CA HIS A 79 6.14 -10.75 0.98
C HIS A 79 4.61 -10.81 1.15
N VAL A 80 3.95 -11.79 0.53
CA VAL A 80 2.49 -12.00 0.65
C VAL A 80 2.06 -12.19 2.10
N ALA A 81 2.83 -12.92 2.91
CA ALA A 81 2.50 -13.09 4.33
C ALA A 81 2.47 -11.75 5.09
N GLN A 82 3.33 -10.80 4.72
CA GLN A 82 3.31 -9.45 5.29
C GLN A 82 2.07 -8.65 4.84
N HIS A 83 1.65 -8.83 3.58
CA HIS A 83 0.42 -8.23 3.07
C HIS A 83 -0.81 -8.73 3.81
N GLU A 84 -0.94 -10.05 3.94
CA GLU A 84 -2.07 -10.71 4.63
C GLU A 84 -2.19 -10.20 6.07
N GLU A 85 -1.08 -10.18 6.82
CA GLU A 85 -1.06 -9.70 8.21
C GLU A 85 -1.52 -8.24 8.34
N THR A 86 -1.12 -7.37 7.41
CA THR A 86 -1.54 -5.96 7.46
C THR A 86 -2.97 -5.76 7.01
N VAL A 87 -3.44 -6.50 6.00
CA VAL A 87 -4.85 -6.45 5.60
C VAL A 87 -5.76 -6.80 6.77
N GLU A 88 -5.41 -7.86 7.53
CA GLU A 88 -6.15 -8.24 8.73
C GLU A 88 -6.17 -7.13 9.79
N ARG A 89 -5.05 -6.44 9.98
CA ARG A 89 -4.95 -5.28 10.90
C ARG A 89 -5.85 -4.13 10.47
N ILE A 90 -5.82 -3.75 9.19
CA ILE A 90 -6.63 -2.64 8.69
C ILE A 90 -8.13 -3.01 8.73
N ASP A 91 -8.48 -4.25 8.39
CA ASP A 91 -9.84 -4.76 8.48
C ASP A 91 -10.36 -4.69 9.94
N ALA A 92 -9.53 -5.06 10.93
CA ALA A 92 -9.88 -4.92 12.34
C ALA A 92 -10.10 -3.46 12.79
N LEU A 93 -9.35 -2.51 12.21
CA LEU A 93 -9.55 -1.07 12.48
C LEU A 93 -10.85 -0.56 11.89
N ARG A 94 -11.22 -0.98 10.69
CA ARG A 94 -12.52 -0.66 10.09
C ARG A 94 -13.65 -1.16 10.99
N ASP A 95 -13.60 -2.42 11.40
CA ASP A 95 -14.65 -3.02 12.23
C ASP A 95 -14.75 -2.32 13.60
N ALA A 96 -13.62 -1.93 14.20
CA ALA A 96 -13.60 -1.14 15.43
C ALA A 96 -14.21 0.26 15.24
N CYS A 97 -13.97 0.90 14.08
CA CYS A 97 -14.57 2.18 13.72
C CYS A 97 -16.08 2.09 13.63
N GLU A 98 -16.60 1.06 12.95
CA GLU A 98 -18.03 0.82 12.78
C GLU A 98 -18.72 0.47 14.11
N ALA A 99 -18.02 -0.20 15.02
CA ALA A 99 -18.52 -0.50 16.36
C ALA A 99 -18.50 0.72 17.30
N GLY A 100 -17.89 1.84 16.91
CA GLY A 100 -17.67 3.01 17.78
C GLY A 100 -16.72 2.72 18.94
N ALA A 101 -15.79 1.77 18.76
CA ALA A 101 -14.84 1.38 19.79
C ALA A 101 -13.80 2.48 20.05
N GLU A 102 -13.40 2.65 21.31
CA GLU A 102 -12.37 3.61 21.74
C GLU A 102 -10.95 3.24 21.28
N ASP A 103 -10.78 2.04 20.69
CA ASP A 103 -9.47 1.48 20.30
C ASP A 103 -8.82 2.17 19.08
N LEU A 104 -9.58 3.03 18.38
CA LEU A 104 -9.05 3.91 17.33
C LEU A 104 -8.31 5.10 17.93
N THR A 105 -7.08 4.83 18.33
CA THR A 105 -6.18 5.81 18.93
C THR A 105 -5.15 6.32 17.93
N ALA A 106 -4.55 7.48 18.24
CA ALA A 106 -3.41 7.99 17.48
C ALA A 106 -2.21 7.02 17.50
N GLU A 107 -2.07 6.22 18.56
CA GLU A 107 -1.03 5.19 18.67
C GLU A 107 -1.24 4.06 17.66
N THR A 108 -2.48 3.59 17.53
CA THR A 108 -2.84 2.56 16.55
C THR A 108 -2.51 3.00 15.12
N LEU A 109 -2.78 4.27 14.78
CA LEU A 109 -2.42 4.84 13.49
C LEU A 109 -0.93 5.04 13.30
N ALA A 110 -0.20 5.44 14.33
CA ALA A 110 1.24 5.55 14.28
C ALA A 110 1.90 4.19 13.99
N HIS A 111 1.38 3.11 14.58
CA HIS A 111 1.84 1.75 14.32
C HIS A 111 1.58 1.30 12.88
N LEU A 112 0.37 1.52 12.35
CA LEU A 112 0.04 1.19 10.96
C LEU A 112 0.92 1.98 9.98
N ARG A 113 1.08 3.29 10.21
CA ARG A 113 1.94 4.14 9.38
C ARG A 113 3.39 3.70 9.43
N HIS A 114 3.90 3.41 10.63
CA HIS A 114 5.26 2.92 10.79
C HIS A 114 5.48 1.61 10.04
N TRP A 115 4.56 0.65 10.19
CA TRP A 115 4.64 -0.61 9.46
C TRP A 115 4.68 -0.38 7.95
N LEU A 116 3.79 0.44 7.41
CA LEU A 116 3.72 0.69 5.96
C LEU A 116 5.02 1.33 5.44
N VAL A 117 5.54 2.33 6.15
CA VAL A 117 6.81 2.99 5.79
C VAL A 117 7.98 2.00 5.81
N GLU A 118 8.06 1.13 6.82
CA GLU A 118 9.13 0.14 6.92
C GLU A 118 8.99 -0.96 5.86
N HIS A 119 7.76 -1.39 5.57
CA HIS A 119 7.48 -2.34 4.49
C HIS A 119 7.97 -1.82 3.14
N ILE A 120 7.58 -0.59 2.76
CA ILE A 120 8.05 0.08 1.55
C ILE A 120 9.57 0.19 1.53
N ARG A 121 10.17 0.62 2.65
CA ARG A 121 11.62 0.85 2.75
C ARG A 121 12.43 -0.44 2.56
N TYR A 122 11.92 -1.59 2.99
CA TYR A 122 12.69 -2.83 3.04
C TYR A 122 12.19 -3.91 2.06
N ALA A 123 10.93 -4.29 2.14
CA ALA A 123 10.35 -5.35 1.32
C ALA A 123 10.16 -4.87 -0.13
N ASP A 124 9.45 -3.76 -0.32
CA ASP A 124 9.08 -3.25 -1.64
C ASP A 124 10.31 -2.69 -2.33
N ARG A 125 11.22 -2.04 -1.60
CA ARG A 125 12.50 -1.60 -2.16
C ARG A 125 13.34 -2.78 -2.66
N ALA A 126 13.28 -3.95 -2.01
CA ALA A 126 13.97 -5.14 -2.50
C ALA A 126 13.31 -5.69 -3.77
N PHE A 127 11.98 -5.68 -3.81
CA PHE A 127 11.20 -6.05 -4.98
C PHE A 127 11.43 -5.08 -6.16
N GLY A 128 11.40 -3.77 -5.93
CA GLY A 128 11.66 -2.74 -6.94
C GLY A 128 13.05 -2.85 -7.57
N ARG A 129 14.09 -3.17 -6.79
CA ARG A 129 15.43 -3.46 -7.33
C ARG A 129 15.41 -4.65 -8.29
N PHE A 130 14.70 -5.71 -7.93
CA PHE A 130 14.51 -6.88 -8.79
C PHE A 130 13.78 -6.49 -10.08
N LEU A 131 12.68 -5.74 -9.97
CA LEU A 131 11.85 -5.32 -11.11
C LEU A 131 12.62 -4.43 -12.10
N VAL A 132 13.41 -3.48 -11.59
CA VAL A 132 14.30 -2.64 -12.41
C VAL A 132 15.38 -3.50 -13.09
N GLY A 133 15.96 -4.46 -12.36
CA GLY A 133 16.93 -5.40 -12.94
C GLY A 133 16.35 -6.22 -14.10
N VAL A 134 15.10 -6.67 -13.98
CA VAL A 134 14.38 -7.37 -15.06
C VAL A 134 14.21 -6.48 -16.29
N ARG A 135 13.87 -5.19 -16.11
CA ARG A 135 13.71 -4.22 -17.21
C ARG A 135 15.02 -3.93 -17.92
N ASP A 136 16.09 -3.71 -17.16
CA ASP A 136 17.40 -3.29 -17.70
C ASP A 136 18.12 -4.45 -18.40
N ALA A 137 17.82 -5.70 -18.03
CA ALA A 137 18.35 -6.90 -18.69
C ALA A 137 17.80 -7.17 -20.11
N GLY A 138 16.89 -6.32 -20.63
CA GLY A 138 16.46 -6.35 -22.02
C GLY A 138 15.84 -7.69 -22.45
N GLY A 139 14.85 -8.18 -21.71
CA GLY A 139 14.31 -9.53 -21.89
C GLY A 139 13.75 -9.84 -23.29
N GLU A 140 14.61 -10.33 -24.20
CA GLU A 140 14.20 -11.16 -25.34
C GLU A 140 13.72 -12.56 -24.90
N GLY A 141 13.66 -12.84 -23.59
CA GLY A 141 13.17 -14.11 -23.03
C GLY A 141 12.01 -13.99 -22.04
N LEU A 142 11.47 -12.80 -21.80
CA LEU A 142 10.50 -12.57 -20.72
C LEU A 142 9.45 -11.51 -21.07
N LEU A 143 8.96 -11.52 -22.31
CA LEU A 143 7.74 -10.79 -22.65
C LEU A 143 6.53 -11.64 -22.23
N PRO A 144 5.52 -11.08 -21.53
CA PRO A 144 4.24 -11.75 -21.41
C PRO A 144 3.67 -12.00 -22.82
N PRO A 145 2.83 -13.05 -23.01
CA PRO A 145 2.24 -13.32 -24.32
C PRO A 145 1.54 -12.05 -24.82
N ARG A 146 1.96 -11.57 -26.00
CA ARG A 146 1.24 -10.52 -26.70
C ARG A 146 -0.15 -11.08 -27.02
N PHE A 147 -1.19 -10.51 -26.43
CA PHE A 147 -2.53 -10.72 -26.94
C PHE A 147 -2.68 -9.85 -28.18
N ASP A 148 -2.44 -10.44 -29.35
CA ASP A 148 -2.84 -9.84 -30.63
C ASP A 148 -4.38 -9.74 -30.64
N THR A 149 -4.88 -8.53 -30.87
CA THR A 149 -6.29 -8.23 -31.17
C THR A 149 -6.62 -8.52 -32.62
#